data_AF-A0A9W3JGL2-F1
#
_entry.id   AF-A0A9W3JGL2-F1
#
_cell.length_a   1.000
_cell.length_b   1.000
_cell.length_c   1.000
_cell.angle_alpha   90.00
_cell.angle_beta   90.00
_cell.angle_gamma   90.00
#
_symmetry.space_group_name_H-M   'P 1'
#
loop_
_entity.id
_entity.type
_entity.pdbx_description
1 polymer ?
#
loop_
_entity_poly.entity_id
_entity_poly.type
_entity_poly.pdbx_seq_one_letter_code
_entity_poly.pdbx_strand_id
1 'polypeptide(L)'
;MAFRKNAGLISKRLAELADITPSMLSQIEKGEEIAFIMEGQVKLYLNDEVLLLNPGDSVKIPPYAKHKWENTSLNKVTVIFGVTPHLLIFKKPNFSLLILRN
;
A
#
# COMPACT_ATOMS: atom_id res chain seq x y z
N MET A 1 -1.63 5.29 -5.26
CA MET A 1 -0.76 6.50 -5.32
C MET A 1 -1.48 7.87 -5.37
N ALA A 2 -2.79 7.97 -5.11
CA ALA A 2 -3.55 9.24 -5.12
C ALA A 2 -3.51 10.04 -3.80
N PHE A 3 -3.06 9.42 -2.69
CA PHE A 3 -3.05 10.05 -1.37
C PHE A 3 -2.04 11.21 -1.23
N ARG A 4 -0.97 11.25 -2.06
CA ARG A 4 0.12 12.24 -1.94
C ARG A 4 -0.34 13.66 -2.31
N LYS A 5 -1.15 13.81 -3.37
CA LYS A 5 -1.61 15.14 -3.82
C LYS A 5 -2.68 15.75 -2.90
N ASN A 6 -3.58 14.93 -2.35
CA ASN A 6 -4.68 15.43 -1.51
C ASN A 6 -4.23 15.92 -0.13
N ALA A 7 -3.08 15.49 0.38
CA ALA A 7 -2.55 15.91 1.68
C ALA A 7 -1.56 17.09 1.61
N GLY A 8 -1.23 17.60 0.41
CA GLY A 8 -0.22 18.66 0.25
C GLY A 8 1.21 18.27 0.65
N LEU A 9 1.46 16.97 0.89
CA LEU A 9 2.75 16.48 1.36
C LEU A 9 3.73 16.35 0.19
N ILE A 10 4.76 17.16 0.22
CA ILE A 10 5.90 17.07 -0.71
C ILE A 10 6.63 15.74 -0.45
N SER A 11 7.08 15.05 -1.50
CA SER A 11 7.77 13.75 -1.40
C SER A 11 8.92 13.74 -0.39
N LYS A 12 9.60 14.88 -0.20
CA LYS A 12 10.65 15.05 0.81
C LYS A 12 10.12 14.86 2.24
N ARG A 13 8.97 15.48 2.56
CA ARG A 13 8.37 15.38 3.90
C ARG A 13 7.87 13.98 4.21
N LEU A 14 7.36 13.26 3.21
CA LEU A 14 6.96 11.87 3.38
C LEU A 14 8.17 10.96 3.60
N ALA A 15 9.28 11.19 2.88
CA ALA A 15 10.53 10.46 3.09
C ALA A 15 11.05 10.65 4.53
N GLU A 16 11.03 11.88 5.04
CA GLU A 16 11.38 12.21 6.43
C GLU A 16 10.49 11.47 7.44
N LEU A 17 9.16 11.52 7.27
CA LEU A 17 8.21 10.84 8.18
C LEU A 17 8.38 9.32 8.20
N ALA A 18 8.82 8.75 7.09
CA ALA A 18 9.05 7.32 6.93
C ALA A 18 10.48 6.90 7.31
N ASP A 19 11.36 7.82 7.73
CA ASP A 19 12.79 7.58 7.97
C ASP A 19 13.48 6.86 6.80
N ILE A 20 13.24 7.35 5.57
CA ILE A 20 13.87 6.88 4.34
C ILE A 20 14.37 8.04 3.49
N THR A 21 15.26 7.74 2.55
CA THR A 21 15.72 8.74 1.60
C THR A 21 14.66 9.02 0.52
N PRO A 22 14.64 10.23 -0.08
CA PRO A 22 13.78 10.51 -1.22
C PRO A 22 14.03 9.57 -2.42
N SER A 23 15.25 9.05 -2.60
CA SER A 23 15.57 8.09 -3.65
C SER A 23 14.95 6.71 -3.38
N MET A 24 15.00 6.22 -2.14
CA MET A 24 14.29 5.00 -1.73
C MET A 24 12.78 5.15 -1.94
N LEU A 25 12.21 6.28 -1.52
CA LEU A 25 10.80 6.57 -1.74
C LEU A 25 10.44 6.57 -3.23
N SER A 26 11.30 7.12 -4.09
CA SER A 26 11.10 7.09 -5.55
C SER A 26 11.17 5.67 -6.12
N GLN A 27 12.04 4.81 -5.58
CA GLN A 27 12.14 3.41 -6.00
C GLN A 27 10.89 2.62 -5.60
N ILE A 28 10.39 2.81 -4.38
CA ILE A 28 9.15 2.19 -3.90
C ILE A 28 7.96 2.60 -4.78
N GLU A 29 7.89 3.86 -5.17
CA GLU A 29 6.84 4.38 -6.07
C GLU A 29 6.86 3.76 -7.47
N LYS A 30 8.03 3.31 -7.93
CA LYS A 30 8.20 2.65 -9.23
C LYS A 30 8.19 1.12 -9.10
N GLY A 31 8.06 0.62 -7.88
CA GLY A 31 8.10 -0.79 -7.54
C GLY A 31 6.84 -1.55 -7.87
N GLU A 32 6.96 -2.87 -7.93
CA GLU A 32 5.80 -3.76 -7.84
C GLU A 32 5.30 -3.81 -6.39
N GLU A 33 3.99 -3.93 -6.22
CA GLU A 33 3.34 -4.11 -4.92
C GLU A 33 2.66 -5.49 -4.89
N ILE A 34 2.80 -6.21 -3.79
CA ILE A 34 2.07 -7.45 -3.50
C ILE A 34 1.28 -7.22 -2.23
N ALA A 35 0.04 -7.66 -2.20
CA ALA A 35 -0.82 -7.58 -1.03
C ALA A 35 -1.36 -8.96 -0.65
N PHE A 36 -1.48 -9.22 0.64
CA PHE A 36 -2.08 -10.42 1.22
C PHE A 36 -3.11 -10.04 2.29
N ILE A 37 -4.31 -10.60 2.22
CA ILE A 37 -5.38 -10.29 3.17
C ILE A 37 -5.29 -11.22 4.38
N MET A 38 -5.05 -10.66 5.55
CA MET A 38 -4.98 -11.42 6.81
C MET A 38 -6.34 -11.54 7.50
N GLU A 39 -7.15 -10.48 7.43
CA GLU A 39 -8.40 -10.34 8.20
C GLU A 39 -9.36 -9.41 7.46
N GLY A 40 -10.65 -9.72 7.52
CA GLY A 40 -11.71 -8.92 6.91
C GLY A 40 -11.77 -9.01 5.39
N GLN A 41 -12.77 -8.36 4.81
CA GLN A 41 -12.99 -8.31 3.36
C GLN A 41 -12.75 -6.89 2.84
N VAL A 42 -12.11 -6.76 1.68
CA VAL A 42 -11.76 -5.46 1.11
C VAL A 42 -11.98 -5.42 -0.39
N LYS A 43 -12.41 -4.26 -0.91
CA LYS A 43 -12.47 -4.00 -2.35
C LYS A 43 -11.17 -3.38 -2.82
N LEU A 44 -10.59 -3.96 -3.87
CA LEU A 44 -9.50 -3.38 -4.63
C LEU A 44 -10.03 -2.93 -5.98
N TYR A 45 -10.03 -1.63 -6.21
CA TYR A 45 -10.19 -1.06 -7.55
C TYR A 45 -8.81 -1.11 -8.20
N LEU A 46 -8.67 -1.82 -9.31
CA LEU A 46 -7.43 -1.98 -10.05
C LEU A 46 -7.68 -1.71 -11.53
N ASN A 47 -7.15 -0.59 -12.02
CA ASN A 47 -7.47 -0.03 -13.33
C ASN A 47 -8.99 0.13 -13.49
N ASP A 48 -9.61 -0.64 -14.38
CA ASP A 48 -11.05 -0.58 -14.69
C ASP A 48 -11.82 -1.75 -14.05
N GLU A 49 -11.16 -2.54 -13.19
CA GLU A 49 -11.75 -3.70 -12.51
C GLU A 49 -11.93 -3.45 -11.02
N VAL A 50 -12.91 -4.15 -10.43
CA VAL A 50 -13.15 -4.18 -8.99
C VAL A 50 -13.07 -5.61 -8.50
N LEU A 51 -12.06 -5.87 -7.67
CA LEU A 51 -11.80 -7.18 -7.06
C LEU A 51 -12.26 -7.15 -5.60
N LEU A 52 -13.03 -8.16 -5.19
CA LEU A 52 -13.40 -8.37 -3.79
C LEU A 52 -12.48 -9.44 -3.19
N LEU A 53 -11.66 -9.04 -2.22
CA LEU A 53 -10.63 -9.89 -1.64
C LEU A 53 -11.00 -10.28 -0.20
N ASN A 54 -10.83 -11.55 0.12
CA ASN A 54 -11.12 -12.19 1.40
C ASN A 54 -9.82 -12.65 2.09
N PRO A 55 -9.85 -13.00 3.39
CA PRO A 55 -8.68 -13.52 4.08
C PRO A 55 -8.09 -14.75 3.36
N GLY A 56 -6.78 -14.75 3.16
CA GLY A 56 -6.07 -15.76 2.37
C GLY A 56 -5.81 -15.37 0.91
N ASP A 57 -6.52 -14.37 0.37
CA ASP A 57 -6.28 -13.89 -0.98
C ASP A 57 -4.98 -13.08 -1.06
N SER A 58 -4.32 -13.18 -2.22
CA SER A 58 -3.19 -12.34 -2.57
C SER A 58 -3.39 -11.69 -3.93
N VAL A 59 -2.80 -10.51 -4.11
CA VAL A 59 -2.83 -9.80 -5.38
C VAL A 59 -1.49 -9.14 -5.65
N LYS A 60 -1.08 -9.16 -6.91
CA LYS A 60 0.07 -8.40 -7.42
C LYS A 60 -0.45 -7.17 -8.15
N ILE A 61 0.05 -6.01 -7.78
CA ILE A 61 -0.24 -4.73 -8.42
C ILE A 61 1.02 -4.31 -9.20
N PRO A 62 0.96 -4.31 -10.55
CA PRO A 62 2.08 -3.89 -11.39
C PRO A 62 2.45 -2.42 -11.17
N PRO A 63 3.69 -2.02 -11.51
CA PRO A 63 4.09 -0.62 -11.49
C PRO A 63 3.14 0.24 -12.31
N TYR A 64 2.85 1.45 -11.81
CA TYR A 64 1.96 2.44 -12.45
C TYR A 64 0.47 2.04 -12.56
N ALA A 65 0.08 0.83 -12.15
CA ALA A 65 -1.32 0.44 -12.13
C ALA A 65 -2.11 1.35 -11.18
N LYS A 66 -3.20 1.95 -11.69
CA LYS A 66 -4.07 2.79 -10.88
C LYS A 66 -4.82 1.90 -9.93
N HIS A 67 -4.69 2.14 -8.62
CA HIS A 67 -5.38 1.33 -7.64
C HIS A 67 -5.88 2.13 -6.43
N LYS A 68 -6.99 1.66 -5.84
CA LYS A 68 -7.59 2.17 -4.60
C LYS A 68 -8.09 0.98 -3.77
N TRP A 69 -7.77 0.99 -2.48
CA TRP A 69 -8.31 0.05 -1.51
C TRP A 69 -9.50 0.69 -0.78
N GLU A 70 -10.58 -0.07 -0.59
CA GLU A 70 -11.79 0.40 0.09
C GLU A 70 -12.35 -0.70 1.01
N ASN A 71 -12.45 -0.39 2.30
CA ASN A 71 -13.20 -1.19 3.25
C ASN A 71 -14.60 -0.58 3.38
N THR A 72 -15.62 -1.29 2.90
CA THR A 72 -17.03 -0.87 3.00
C THR A 72 -17.73 -1.45 4.24
N SER A 73 -17.02 -2.23 5.06
CA SER A 73 -17.58 -2.86 6.25
C SER A 73 -17.24 -2.07 7.52
N LEU A 74 -18.01 -2.29 8.59
CA LEU A 74 -17.69 -1.80 9.93
C LEU A 74 -16.60 -2.64 10.62
N ASN A 75 -16.26 -3.79 10.04
CA ASN A 75 -15.25 -4.69 10.59
C ASN A 75 -13.85 -4.23 10.20
N LYS A 76 -12.89 -4.52 11.08
CA LYS A 76 -11.48 -4.29 10.82
C LYS A 76 -11.01 -5.16 9.64
N VAL A 77 -10.23 -4.55 8.76
CA VAL A 77 -9.49 -5.24 7.70
C VAL A 77 -8.01 -5.13 8.00
N THR A 78 -7.27 -6.22 7.85
CA THR A 78 -5.80 -6.23 7.94
C THR A 78 -5.22 -6.74 6.63
N VAL A 79 -4.47 -5.90 5.94
CA VAL A 79 -3.73 -6.24 4.71
C VAL A 79 -2.23 -6.10 4.97
N ILE A 80 -1.45 -7.08 4.52
CA ILE A 80 0.01 -7.04 4.47
C ILE A 80 0.41 -6.63 3.06
N PHE A 81 1.29 -5.65 2.96
CA PHE A 81 1.88 -5.23 1.69
C PHE A 81 3.37 -5.62 1.65
N GLY A 82 3.87 -5.91 0.47
CA GLY A 82 5.29 -5.94 0.14
C GLY A 82 5.51 -5.12 -1.12
N VAL A 83 6.59 -4.36 -1.16
CA VAL A 83 6.99 -3.55 -2.32
C VAL A 83 8.41 -3.89 -2.71
N THR A 84 8.74 -3.81 -4.00
CA THR A 84 10.11 -4.01 -4.50
C THR A 84 10.72 -2.67 -4.93
N PRO A 85 12.04 -2.45 -4.84
CA PRO A 85 13.09 -3.39 -4.44
C PRO A 85 13.29 -3.52 -2.92
N HIS A 86 12.56 -2.76 -2.09
CA HIS A 86 12.71 -2.76 -0.62
C HIS A 86 11.46 -3.28 0.06
N LEU A 87 11.57 -4.33 0.88
CA LEU A 87 10.42 -4.88 1.60
C LEU A 87 9.88 -3.88 2.64
N LEU A 88 8.82 -3.16 2.29
CA LEU A 88 8.04 -2.38 3.25
C LEU A 88 6.74 -3.10 3.58
N ILE A 89 6.57 -3.45 4.87
CA ILE A 89 5.34 -4.05 5.36
C ILE A 89 4.43 -2.97 5.91
N PHE A 90 3.36 -2.68 5.18
CA PHE A 90 2.28 -1.87 5.70
C PHE A 90 1.24 -2.77 6.36
N LYS A 91 0.88 -2.47 7.61
CA LYS A 91 -0.37 -2.96 8.21
C LYS A 91 -1.31 -1.76 8.27
N LYS A 92 -2.41 -1.81 7.51
CA LYS A 92 -3.42 -0.74 7.56
C LYS A 92 -4.59 -1.14 8.44
N PRO A 93 -4.75 -0.46 9.58
CA PRO A 93 -6.06 -0.26 10.20
C PRO A 93 -6.41 1.24 10.35
N ASN A 94 -5.39 2.08 10.56
CA ASN A 94 -5.33 3.55 10.48
C ASN A 94 -3.84 3.92 10.74
N PHE A 95 -3.00 3.48 9.79
CA PHE A 95 -1.53 3.60 9.67
C PHE A 95 -0.61 3.08 10.80
N SER A 96 0.19 2.06 10.45
CA SER A 96 1.52 1.83 11.01
C SER A 96 2.44 1.37 9.86
N LEU A 97 3.52 2.12 9.63
CA LEU A 97 4.59 1.74 8.70
C LEU A 97 5.64 0.97 9.49
N LEU A 98 5.87 -0.30 9.17
CA LEU A 98 7.01 -1.05 9.69
C LEU A 98 7.96 -1.35 8.52
N ILE A 99 9.10 -0.66 8.53
CA ILE A 99 10.21 -0.95 7.62
C ILE A 99 11.03 -2.05 8.28
N LEU A 100 10.95 -3.27 7.75
CA LEU A 100 11.92 -4.30 8.11
C LEU A 100 13.17 -4.06 7.28
N ARG A 101 14.20 -3.48 7.91
CA ARG A 101 15.55 -3.45 7.36
C ARG A 101 16.17 -4.83 7.58
N ASN A 102 16.80 -5.40 6.56
CA ASN A 102 17.78 -6.48 6.75
C ASN A 102 19.08 -5.89 7.28
#